data_AF-A0A1H8NTP5-F1
#
_entry.id   AF-A0A1H8NTP5-F1
#
_cell.length_a   1.000
_cell.length_b   1.000
_cell.length_c   1.000
_cell.angle_alpha   90.00
_cell.angle_beta   90.00
_cell.angle_gamma   90.00
#
_symmetry.space_group_name_H-M   'P 1'
#
loop_
_entity.id
_entity.type
_entity.pdbx_description
1 polymer ?
#
loop_
_entity_poly.entity_id
_entity_poly.type
_entity_poly.pdbx_seq_one_letter_code
_entity_poly.pdbx_strand_id
1 'polypeptide(L)'
;MTITREALTQAATHGQPLDHLTAGQVWAAHKLCVPPERLQKPLASHIAALLDNVERKARREFFGGVTPNDTDAMISRTYDKQHPPFLRQPILETLREGMDTFFPGLKPAGYDDSGEAVYALADIAHALEVSEAELLQHAEQRGITDRIQRTPAPHRIH
;
A
#
# COMPACT_ATOMS: atom_id res chain seq x y z
N MET A 1 -23.32 15.82 -2.86
CA MET A 1 -23.04 15.72 -1.42
C MET A 1 -22.00 16.76 -1.07
N THR A 2 -22.03 17.42 0.09
CA THR A 2 -21.02 18.46 0.41
C THR A 2 -19.71 17.80 0.80
N ILE A 3 -18.65 18.01 0.02
CA ILE A 3 -17.30 17.54 0.38
C ILE A 3 -16.82 18.33 1.61
N THR A 4 -16.45 17.64 2.69
CA THR A 4 -15.86 18.23 3.90
C THR A 4 -14.35 17.98 3.95
N ARG A 5 -13.63 18.73 4.78
CA ARG A 5 -12.18 18.53 4.99
C ARG A 5 -11.88 17.14 5.56
N GLU A 6 -12.72 16.68 6.48
CA GLU A 6 -12.60 15.37 7.13
C GLU A 6 -12.83 14.24 6.13
N ALA A 7 -13.93 14.28 5.38
CA ALA A 7 -14.24 13.28 4.35
C ALA A 7 -13.14 13.23 3.27
N LEU A 8 -12.60 14.39 2.86
CA LEU A 8 -11.49 14.45 1.92
C LEU A 8 -10.22 13.79 2.48
N THR A 9 -9.90 14.06 3.75
CA THR A 9 -8.71 13.48 4.41
C THR A 9 -8.84 11.97 4.57
N GLN A 10 -10.00 11.51 5.01
CA GLN A 10 -10.30 10.09 5.15
C GLN A 10 -10.18 9.37 3.79
N ALA A 11 -10.86 9.88 2.76
CA ALA A 11 -10.84 9.26 1.43
C ALA A 11 -9.41 9.27 0.82
N ALA A 12 -8.65 10.35 0.99
CA ALA A 12 -7.28 10.44 0.50
C ALA A 12 -6.33 9.44 1.19
N THR A 13 -6.49 9.25 2.50
CA THR A 13 -5.68 8.33 3.30
C THR A 13 -5.95 6.86 2.93
N HIS A 14 -7.20 6.54 2.60
CA HIS A 14 -7.61 5.18 2.20
C HIS A 14 -7.55 4.94 0.69
N GLY A 15 -7.19 5.95 -0.11
CA GLY A 15 -7.12 5.82 -1.56
C GLY A 15 -8.49 5.63 -2.24
N GLN A 16 -9.53 6.24 -1.67
CA GLN A 16 -10.91 6.06 -2.11
C GLN A 16 -11.42 7.27 -2.92
N PRO A 17 -12.35 7.06 -3.88
CA PRO A 17 -13.06 8.16 -4.52
C PRO A 17 -14.00 8.87 -3.54
N LEU A 18 -14.38 10.11 -3.86
CA LEU A 18 -15.30 10.90 -3.03
C LEU A 18 -16.24 11.74 -3.88
N ASP A 19 -17.54 11.51 -3.73
CA ASP A 19 -18.62 12.15 -4.49
C ASP A 19 -18.40 12.02 -6.00
N HIS A 20 -17.82 13.03 -6.64
CA HIS A 20 -17.54 13.04 -8.08
C HIS A 20 -16.04 13.08 -8.43
N LEU A 21 -15.17 13.07 -7.42
CA LEU A 21 -13.73 13.05 -7.60
C LEU A 21 -13.24 11.60 -7.65
N THR A 22 -12.34 11.30 -8.59
CA THR A 22 -11.60 10.03 -8.58
C THR A 22 -10.73 9.92 -7.33
N ALA A 23 -10.30 8.71 -6.95
CA ALA A 23 -9.38 8.53 -5.83
C ALA A 23 -8.05 9.30 -6.02
N GLY A 24 -7.57 9.41 -7.26
CA GLY A 24 -6.38 10.18 -7.58
C GLY A 24 -6.60 11.69 -7.46
N GLN A 25 -7.77 12.20 -7.87
CA GLN A 25 -8.16 13.60 -7.67
C GLN A 25 -8.35 13.94 -6.19
N VAL A 26 -8.95 13.04 -5.41
CA VAL A 26 -9.08 13.16 -3.94
C VAL A 26 -7.71 13.28 -3.29
N TRP A 27 -6.79 12.36 -3.62
CA TRP A 27 -5.42 12.40 -3.13
C TRP A 27 -4.70 13.69 -3.54
N ALA A 28 -4.81 14.10 -4.80
CA ALA A 28 -4.19 15.33 -5.31
C ALA A 28 -4.73 16.57 -4.57
N ALA A 29 -6.04 16.64 -4.36
CA ALA A 29 -6.69 17.74 -3.66
C ALA A 29 -6.26 17.81 -2.20
N HIS A 30 -6.15 16.66 -1.52
CA HIS A 30 -5.62 16.59 -0.16
C HIS A 30 -4.16 17.02 -0.08
N LYS A 31 -3.30 16.49 -0.97
CA LYS A 31 -1.87 16.81 -1.04
C LYS A 31 -1.59 18.28 -1.33
N LEU A 32 -2.43 18.93 -2.14
CA LEU A 32 -2.34 20.36 -2.47
C LEU A 32 -3.12 21.25 -1.47
N CYS A 33 -3.73 20.67 -0.44
CA CYS A 33 -4.55 21.37 0.54
C CYS A 33 -5.69 22.20 -0.10
N VAL A 34 -6.28 21.74 -1.20
CA VAL A 34 -7.37 22.46 -1.90
C VAL A 34 -8.56 22.62 -0.94
N PRO A 35 -9.13 23.83 -0.79
CA PRO A 35 -10.31 24.05 0.03
C PRO A 35 -11.53 23.24 -0.48
N PRO A 36 -12.31 22.56 0.39
CA PRO A 36 -13.46 21.76 -0.03
C PRO A 36 -14.52 22.53 -0.81
N GLU A 37 -14.65 23.84 -0.57
CA GLU A 37 -15.59 24.74 -1.27
C GLU A 37 -15.25 24.83 -2.77
N ARG A 38 -13.95 24.74 -3.09
CA ARG A 38 -13.44 24.74 -4.47
C ARG A 38 -13.52 23.39 -5.16
N LEU A 39 -13.87 22.34 -4.42
CA LEU A 39 -14.05 20.98 -4.91
C LEU A 39 -15.52 20.65 -5.15
N GLN A 40 -16.46 21.53 -4.77
CA GLN A 40 -17.89 21.29 -5.01
C GLN A 40 -18.21 21.36 -6.51
N LYS A 41 -19.32 20.71 -6.91
CA LYS A 41 -19.85 20.87 -8.25
C LYS A 41 -20.48 22.27 -8.45
N PRO A 42 -20.34 22.87 -9.64
CA PRO A 42 -19.47 22.44 -10.74
C PRO A 42 -17.99 22.72 -10.42
N LEU A 43 -17.11 21.76 -10.72
CA LEU A 43 -15.67 21.92 -10.52
C LEU A 43 -15.13 22.89 -11.58
N ALA A 44 -14.42 23.93 -11.13
CA ALA A 44 -13.81 24.88 -12.06
C ALA A 44 -12.76 24.17 -12.93
N SER A 45 -12.74 24.48 -14.24
CA SER A 45 -11.95 23.76 -15.24
C SER A 45 -10.44 23.72 -14.93
N HIS A 46 -9.89 24.82 -14.41
CA HIS A 46 -8.48 24.89 -14.01
C HIS A 46 -8.16 24.03 -12.79
N ILE A 47 -9.14 23.82 -11.89
CA ILE A 47 -8.97 22.93 -10.73
C ILE A 47 -8.99 21.48 -11.21
N ALA A 48 -9.96 21.11 -12.04
CA ALA A 48 -10.02 19.77 -12.64
C ALA A 48 -8.69 19.42 -13.35
N ALA A 49 -8.21 20.32 -14.21
CA ALA A 49 -6.95 20.13 -14.93
C ALA A 49 -5.74 20.00 -14.00
N LEU A 50 -5.70 20.77 -12.90
CA LEU A 50 -4.63 20.68 -11.91
C LEU A 50 -4.62 19.30 -11.23
N LEU A 51 -5.78 18.83 -10.75
CA LEU A 51 -5.90 17.54 -10.08
C LEU A 51 -5.51 16.39 -11.01
N ASP A 52 -5.97 16.42 -12.27
CA ASP A 52 -5.65 15.41 -13.28
C ASP A 52 -4.14 15.37 -13.59
N ASN A 53 -3.49 16.53 -13.65
CA ASN A 53 -2.05 16.61 -13.91
C ASN A 53 -1.23 16.01 -12.75
N VAL A 54 -1.66 16.25 -11.51
CA VAL A 54 -1.02 15.69 -10.31
C VAL A 54 -1.23 14.18 -10.23
N GLU A 55 -2.45 13.69 -10.48
CA GLU A 55 -2.72 12.25 -10.57
C GLU A 55 -1.84 11.59 -11.66
N ARG A 56 -1.79 12.19 -12.85
CA ARG A 56 -0.99 11.66 -13.98
C ARG A 56 0.51 11.63 -13.66
N LYS A 57 1.02 12.64 -12.93
CA LYS A 57 2.41 12.63 -12.47
C LYS A 57 2.65 11.49 -11.49
N ALA A 58 1.78 11.32 -10.51
CA ALA A 58 1.90 10.25 -9.52
C ALA A 58 1.83 8.85 -10.14
N ARG A 59 0.93 8.63 -11.12
CA ARG A 59 0.87 7.38 -11.90
C ARG A 59 2.15 7.13 -12.68
N ARG A 60 2.73 8.16 -13.31
CA ARG A 60 4.00 8.03 -14.03
C ARG A 60 5.16 7.68 -13.10
N GLU A 61 5.19 8.25 -11.90
CA GLU A 61 6.19 7.89 -10.89
C GLU A 61 5.99 6.46 -10.38
N PHE A 62 4.74 6.04 -10.16
CA PHE A 62 4.41 4.73 -9.63
C PHE A 62 4.62 3.58 -10.63
N PHE A 63 4.23 3.76 -11.89
CA PHE A 63 4.35 2.72 -12.93
C PHE A 63 5.57 2.89 -13.82
N GLY A 64 6.17 4.08 -13.87
CA GLY A 64 7.27 4.39 -14.78
C GLY A 64 8.55 3.63 -14.41
N GLY A 65 9.20 3.05 -15.41
CA GLY A 65 10.43 2.29 -15.24
C GLY A 65 10.23 0.86 -14.71
N VAL A 66 9.00 0.42 -14.44
CA VAL A 66 8.72 -1.00 -14.20
C VAL A 66 8.60 -1.71 -15.54
N THR A 67 9.46 -2.69 -15.79
CA THR A 67 9.39 -3.49 -17.01
C THR A 67 8.16 -4.41 -16.99
N PRO A 68 7.56 -4.73 -18.14
CA PRO A 68 6.50 -5.73 -18.20
C PRO A 68 6.93 -7.03 -17.49
N ASN A 69 6.04 -7.60 -16.67
CA ASN A 69 6.25 -8.81 -15.87
C ASN A 69 7.29 -8.72 -14.73
N ASP A 70 7.78 -7.52 -14.39
CA ASP A 70 8.60 -7.33 -13.18
C ASP A 70 7.72 -7.16 -11.94
N THR A 71 7.24 -8.30 -11.45
CA THR A 71 6.37 -8.39 -10.27
C THR A 71 7.06 -7.92 -9.00
N ASP A 72 8.35 -8.24 -8.83
CA ASP A 72 9.12 -7.87 -7.63
C ASP A 72 9.22 -6.35 -7.49
N ALA A 73 9.50 -5.62 -8.58
CA ALA A 73 9.51 -4.17 -8.57
C ALA A 73 8.12 -3.58 -8.25
N MET A 74 7.05 -4.16 -8.80
CA MET A 74 5.68 -3.68 -8.54
C MET A 74 5.26 -3.91 -7.09
N ILE A 75 5.55 -5.09 -6.53
CA ILE A 75 5.31 -5.41 -5.11
C ILE A 75 6.11 -4.44 -4.24
N SER A 76 7.40 -4.23 -4.53
CA SER A 76 8.24 -3.31 -3.74
C SER A 76 7.66 -1.90 -3.70
N ARG A 77 7.21 -1.35 -4.84
CA ARG A 77 6.59 -0.01 -4.90
C ARG A 77 5.27 0.06 -4.14
N THR A 78 4.52 -1.04 -4.16
CA THR A 78 3.25 -1.14 -3.45
C THR A 78 3.44 -1.01 -1.93
N TYR A 79 4.57 -1.48 -1.39
CA TYR A 79 4.91 -1.33 0.02
C TYR A 79 5.59 0.01 0.39
N ASP A 80 6.11 0.78 -0.57
CA ASP A 80 6.72 2.09 -0.32
C ASP A 80 5.68 3.18 0.02
N LYS A 81 5.64 3.61 1.29
CA LYS A 81 4.62 4.54 1.83
C LYS A 81 4.72 5.95 1.24
N GLN A 82 5.76 6.25 0.46
CA GLN A 82 5.88 7.51 -0.29
C GLN A 82 4.94 7.56 -1.51
N HIS A 83 4.52 6.41 -2.02
CA HIS A 83 3.57 6.34 -3.12
C HIS A 83 2.11 6.57 -2.65
N PRO A 84 1.23 7.10 -3.52
CA PRO A 84 -0.15 7.38 -3.15
C PRO A 84 -0.94 6.12 -2.76
N PRO A 85 -1.79 6.19 -1.70
CA PRO A 85 -2.64 5.07 -1.29
C PRO A 85 -3.53 4.52 -2.41
N PHE A 86 -4.11 5.38 -3.27
CA PHE A 86 -5.00 4.93 -4.36
C PHE A 86 -4.31 4.08 -5.43
N LEU A 87 -2.97 4.09 -5.49
CA LEU A 87 -2.19 3.23 -6.38
C LEU A 87 -1.73 1.96 -5.69
N ARG A 88 -1.40 2.06 -4.40
CA ARG A 88 -0.91 0.93 -3.59
C ARG A 88 -2.02 0.00 -3.12
N GLN A 89 -3.10 0.56 -2.57
CA GLN A 89 -4.11 -0.21 -1.83
C GLN A 89 -4.78 -1.31 -2.66
N PRO A 90 -5.17 -1.08 -3.94
CA PRO A 90 -5.76 -2.15 -4.75
C PRO A 90 -4.82 -3.34 -4.94
N ILE A 91 -3.51 -3.09 -5.08
CA ILE A 91 -2.51 -4.15 -5.24
C ILE A 91 -2.30 -4.87 -3.90
N LEU A 92 -2.22 -4.13 -2.78
CA LEU A 92 -2.12 -4.73 -1.44
C LEU A 92 -3.33 -5.63 -1.12
N GLU A 93 -4.52 -5.23 -1.53
CA GLU A 93 -5.75 -6.00 -1.37
C GLU A 93 -5.67 -7.31 -2.17
N THR A 94 -5.31 -7.26 -3.46
CA THR A 94 -5.10 -8.47 -4.26
C THR A 94 -4.00 -9.37 -3.70
N LEU A 95 -2.90 -8.81 -3.20
CA LEU A 95 -1.84 -9.59 -2.55
C LEU A 95 -2.36 -10.28 -1.28
N ARG A 96 -3.17 -9.58 -0.47
CA ARG A 96 -3.79 -10.14 0.72
C ARG A 96 -4.75 -11.28 0.38
N GLU A 97 -5.63 -11.08 -0.61
CA GLU A 97 -6.52 -12.13 -1.09
C GLU A 97 -5.76 -13.36 -1.58
N GLY A 98 -4.63 -13.15 -2.28
CA GLY A 98 -3.73 -14.23 -2.67
C GLY A 98 -3.14 -14.98 -1.47
N MET A 99 -2.67 -14.26 -0.46
CA MET A 99 -2.17 -14.86 0.77
C MET A 99 -3.25 -15.69 1.48
N ASP A 100 -4.47 -15.16 1.60
CA ASP A 100 -5.58 -15.86 2.24
C ASP A 100 -6.01 -17.11 1.45
N THR A 101 -5.91 -17.06 0.12
CA THR A 101 -6.29 -18.17 -0.77
C THR A 101 -5.25 -19.29 -0.78
N PHE A 102 -3.96 -18.95 -0.89
CA PHE A 102 -2.89 -19.93 -1.08
C PHE A 102 -2.23 -20.36 0.25
N PHE A 103 -2.32 -19.54 1.30
CA PHE A 103 -1.73 -19.82 2.61
C PHE A 103 -2.74 -19.63 3.76
N PRO A 104 -3.92 -20.27 3.73
CA PRO A 104 -5.00 -20.03 4.71
C PRO A 104 -4.63 -20.38 6.15
N GLY A 105 -3.61 -21.21 6.35
CA GLY A 105 -3.08 -21.57 7.67
C GLY A 105 -2.04 -20.60 8.23
N LEU A 106 -1.48 -19.72 7.41
CA LEU A 106 -0.41 -18.81 7.82
C LEU A 106 -0.99 -17.60 8.55
N LYS A 107 -0.82 -17.57 9.88
CA LYS A 107 -1.31 -16.49 10.74
C LYS A 107 -0.17 -15.62 11.26
N PRO A 108 -0.42 -14.33 11.51
CA PRO A 108 0.53 -13.49 12.23
C PRO A 108 0.82 -14.08 13.61
N ALA A 109 2.10 -14.17 13.97
CA ALA A 109 2.56 -14.47 15.32
C ALA A 109 2.35 -13.28 16.27
N GLY A 110 2.21 -12.08 15.71
CA GLY A 110 1.87 -10.85 16.42
C GLY A 110 1.92 -9.65 15.48
N TYR A 111 2.05 -8.46 16.07
CA TYR A 111 2.19 -7.20 15.35
C TYR A 111 3.40 -6.43 15.88
N ASP A 112 4.04 -5.64 15.01
CA ASP A 112 5.10 -4.71 15.40
C ASP A 112 4.55 -3.39 15.97
N ASP A 113 5.43 -2.48 16.39
CA ASP A 113 5.07 -1.17 16.94
C ASP A 113 4.32 -0.27 15.93
N SER A 114 4.39 -0.60 14.64
CA SER A 114 3.66 0.09 13.57
C SER A 114 2.29 -0.54 13.31
N GLY A 115 1.93 -1.61 14.03
CA GLY A 115 0.71 -2.38 13.83
C GLY A 115 0.75 -3.28 12.59
N GLU A 116 1.93 -3.53 12.01
CA GLU A 116 2.10 -4.42 10.86
C GLU A 116 2.22 -5.87 11.33
N ALA A 117 1.61 -6.79 10.57
CA ALA A 117 1.60 -8.21 10.91
C ALA A 117 3.02 -8.79 10.82
N VAL A 118 3.38 -9.54 11.86
CA VAL A 118 4.64 -10.24 11.99
C VAL A 118 4.37 -11.74 12.01
N TYR A 119 5.13 -12.50 11.23
CA TYR A 119 4.97 -13.95 11.09
C TYR A 119 6.20 -14.67 11.66
N ALA A 120 5.99 -15.83 12.27
CA ALA A 120 7.09 -16.66 12.70
C ALA A 120 7.80 -17.26 11.48
N LEU A 121 9.13 -17.29 11.49
CA LEU A 121 9.93 -17.84 10.38
C LEU A 121 9.58 -19.31 10.13
N ALA A 122 9.38 -20.09 11.19
CA ALA A 122 8.94 -21.48 11.11
C ALA A 122 7.58 -21.66 10.41
N ASP A 123 6.62 -20.77 10.68
CA ASP A 123 5.28 -20.84 10.06
C ASP A 123 5.35 -20.48 8.57
N ILE A 124 6.19 -19.50 8.20
CA ILE A 124 6.46 -19.17 6.80
C ILE A 124 7.13 -20.36 6.09
N ALA A 125 8.15 -20.96 6.71
CA ALA A 125 8.86 -22.11 6.17
C ALA A 125 7.91 -23.30 5.94
N HIS A 126 7.05 -23.58 6.93
CA HIS A 126 6.04 -24.60 6.82
C HIS A 126 5.03 -24.32 5.69
N ALA A 127 4.52 -23.09 5.60
CA ALA A 127 3.56 -22.69 4.57
C ALA A 127 4.13 -22.76 3.15
N LEU A 128 5.44 -22.53 3.00
CA LEU A 128 6.14 -22.58 1.71
C LEU A 128 6.75 -23.97 1.40
N GLU A 129 6.61 -24.94 2.29
CA GLU A 129 7.20 -26.29 2.17
C GLU A 129 8.74 -26.28 2.00
N VAL A 130 9.42 -25.32 2.66
CA VAL A 130 10.89 -25.17 2.65
C VAL A 130 11.45 -25.16 4.07
N SER A 131 12.79 -25.22 4.20
CA SER A 131 13.44 -25.12 5.51
C SER A 131 13.68 -23.66 5.95
N GLU A 132 13.74 -23.41 7.26
CA GLU A 132 14.13 -22.09 7.78
C GLU A 132 15.54 -21.67 7.31
N ALA A 133 16.45 -22.63 7.17
CA ALA A 133 17.81 -22.39 6.68
C ALA A 133 17.80 -21.89 5.23
N GLU A 134 16.93 -22.44 4.38
CA GLU A 134 16.75 -22.03 2.99
C GLU A 134 16.17 -20.60 2.90
N LEU A 135 15.18 -20.27 3.74
CA LEU A 135 14.67 -18.90 3.83
C LEU A 135 15.74 -17.90 4.26
N LEU A 136 16.57 -18.26 5.26
CA LEU A 136 17.68 -17.42 5.72
C LEU A 136 18.75 -17.23 4.64
N GLN A 137 19.07 -18.28 3.88
CA GLN A 137 20.00 -18.21 2.77
C GLN A 137 19.47 -17.29 1.66
N HIS A 138 18.19 -17.39 1.31
CA HIS A 138 17.56 -16.49 0.35
C HIS A 138 17.53 -15.04 0.85
N ALA A 139 17.31 -14.84 2.16
CA ALA A 139 17.35 -13.51 2.76
C ALA A 139 18.75 -12.87 2.70
N GLU A 140 19.80 -13.67 2.90
CA GLU A 140 21.18 -13.23 2.78
C GLU A 140 21.51 -12.83 1.34
N GLN A 141 21.13 -13.65 0.36
CA GLN A 141 21.29 -13.34 -1.07
C GLN A 141 20.58 -12.03 -1.47
N ARG A 142 19.45 -11.72 -0.83
CA ARG A 142 18.67 -10.51 -1.06
C ARG A 142 19.06 -9.34 -0.14
N GLY A 143 20.02 -9.52 0.77
CA GLY A 143 20.45 -8.49 1.71
C GLY A 143 19.38 -8.06 2.73
N ILE A 144 18.43 -8.94 3.06
CA ILE A 144 17.30 -8.67 3.96
C ILE A 144 17.35 -9.46 5.27
N THR A 145 18.46 -10.12 5.59
CA THR A 145 18.63 -10.95 6.80
C THR A 145 18.30 -10.20 8.09
N ASP A 146 18.68 -8.92 8.17
CA ASP A 146 18.35 -8.03 9.29
C ASP A 146 16.84 -7.91 9.56
N ARG A 147 16.01 -7.99 8.51
CA ARG A 147 14.54 -7.90 8.65
C ARG A 147 13.93 -9.18 9.20
N ILE A 148 14.60 -10.32 9.07
CA ILE A 148 14.16 -11.60 9.63
C ILE A 148 14.58 -11.71 11.10
N GLN A 149 15.78 -11.25 11.43
CA GLN A 149 16.38 -11.42 12.75
C GLN A 149 15.97 -10.35 13.78
N ARG A 150 15.59 -9.15 13.35
CA ARG A 150 15.26 -8.02 14.23
C ARG A 150 13.80 -7.96 14.68
N THR A 151 12.99 -8.90 14.26
CA THR A 151 11.62 -9.01 14.76
C THR A 151 11.68 -9.20 16.28
N PRO A 152 11.23 -8.21 17.10
CA PRO A 152 11.15 -8.42 18.54
C PRO A 152 10.27 -9.64 18.78
N ALA A 153 10.46 -10.36 19.89
CA ALA A 153 9.54 -11.41 20.29
C ALA A 153 8.11 -10.82 20.20
N PRO A 154 7.26 -11.34 19.30
CA PRO A 154 6.01 -10.69 18.96
C PRO A 154 5.20 -10.48 20.24
N HIS A 155 4.46 -9.37 20.33
CA HIS A 155 3.39 -9.26 21.32
C HIS A 155 2.38 -10.38 21.00
N ARG A 156 2.55 -11.51 21.69
CA ARG A 156 1.81 -12.74 21.42
C ARG A 156 0.34 -12.47 21.66
N ILE A 157 -0.47 -12.82 20.67
CA ILE A 157 -1.91 -12.89 20.81
C ILE A 157 -2.18 -14.21 21.54
N HIS A 158 -2.73 -14.12 22.76
CA HIS A 158 -3.18 -15.28 23.53
C HIS A 158 -4.47 -15.87 22.98
#